data_AF-A0A7G9QV67-F1
#
_entry.id   AF-A0A7G9QV67-F1
#
_cell.length_a   1.000
_cell.length_b   1.000
_cell.length_c   1.000
_cell.angle_alpha   90.00
_cell.angle_beta   90.00
_cell.angle_gamma   90.00
#
_symmetry.space_group_name_H-M   'P 1'
#
loop_
_entity.id
_entity.type
_entity.pdbx_description
1 polymer ?
#
loop_
_entity_poly.entity_id
_entity_poly.type
_entity_poly.pdbx_seq_one_letter_code
_entity_poly.pdbx_strand_id
1 'polypeptide(L)'
;MTDLAERLDRLLPQTQCGQCGFDGCRPYAEAMARGEAGPDHCPPGGDAGARALAKALGVAPRPFDRSRGEHKPAQLAFIVEADCIGCTKCIQACPVDAIVGGPKHMHTVLDALCTGCELCVPACPVDCIVMR
;
A
#
# COMPACT_ATOMS: atom_id res chain seq x y z
N MET A 1 -13.28 20.67 -3.08
CA MET A 1 -12.61 20.84 -1.77
C MET A 1 -11.98 19.51 -1.45
N THR A 2 -10.66 19.38 -1.53
CA THR A 2 -9.97 18.11 -1.27
C THR A 2 -10.03 17.84 0.23
N ASP A 3 -10.69 16.75 0.60
CA ASP A 3 -10.84 16.32 1.98
C ASP A 3 -9.45 16.04 2.60
N LEU A 4 -9.26 16.39 3.87
CA LEU A 4 -7.99 16.16 4.57
C LEU A 4 -7.67 14.66 4.60
N ALA A 5 -8.69 13.81 4.79
CA ALA A 5 -8.51 12.36 4.75
C ALA A 5 -8.00 11.87 3.39
N GLU A 6 -8.48 12.41 2.26
CA GLU A 6 -7.96 12.09 0.93
C GLU A 6 -6.50 12.49 0.72
N ARG A 7 -6.07 13.59 1.33
CA ARG A 7 -4.66 14.00 1.27
C ARG A 7 -3.77 13.08 2.09
N LEU A 8 -4.23 12.68 3.27
CA LEU A 8 -3.51 11.76 4.15
C LEU A 8 -3.43 10.36 3.56
N ASP A 9 -4.54 9.86 3.01
CA ASP A 9 -4.60 8.54 2.37
C ASP A 9 -3.57 8.41 1.24
N ARG A 10 -3.44 9.42 0.38
CA ARG A 10 -2.42 9.42 -0.69
C ARG A 10 -0.97 9.47 -0.21
N LEU A 11 -0.71 9.84 1.04
CA LEU A 11 0.62 9.79 1.64
C LEU A 11 0.93 8.42 2.26
N LEU A 12 -0.08 7.58 2.45
CA LEU A 12 0.11 6.25 3.02
C LEU A 12 0.62 5.27 1.96
N PRO A 13 1.33 4.20 2.37
CA PRO A 13 1.89 3.22 1.44
C PRO A 13 0.87 2.36 0.68
N GLN A 14 -0.43 2.46 0.98
CA GLN A 14 -1.49 1.65 0.34
C GLN A 14 -1.21 0.13 0.39
N THR A 15 -0.60 -0.34 1.48
CA THR A 15 -0.30 -1.77 1.69
C THR A 15 -1.45 -2.55 2.32
N GLN A 16 -2.45 -1.86 2.89
CA GLN A 16 -3.61 -2.48 3.55
C GLN A 16 -3.25 -3.49 4.67
N CYS A 17 -2.07 -3.36 5.29
CA CYS A 17 -1.49 -4.37 6.18
C CYS A 17 -2.07 -4.43 7.61
N GLY A 18 -2.84 -3.43 8.04
CA GLY A 18 -3.45 -3.41 9.38
C GLY A 18 -2.52 -3.04 10.56
N GLN A 19 -1.21 -2.87 10.36
CA GLN A 19 -0.24 -2.66 11.46
C GLN A 19 -0.48 -1.37 12.28
N CYS A 20 -1.20 -0.40 11.71
CA CYS A 20 -1.60 0.82 12.40
C CYS A 20 -2.79 0.63 13.37
N GLY A 21 -3.43 -0.54 13.37
CA GLY A 21 -4.64 -0.84 14.15
C GLY A 21 -5.95 -0.51 13.42
N PHE A 22 -5.90 -0.27 12.11
CA PHE A 22 -7.05 0.02 11.26
C PHE A 22 -7.10 -0.94 10.07
N ASP A 23 -8.29 -1.20 9.52
CA ASP A 23 -8.51 -2.17 8.43
C ASP A 23 -7.86 -1.80 7.08
N GLY A 24 -7.21 -0.63 6.98
CA GLY A 24 -6.50 -0.20 5.78
C GLY A 24 -6.01 1.24 5.87
N CYS A 25 -5.43 1.73 4.77
CA CYS A 25 -4.92 3.09 4.72
C CYS A 25 -6.03 4.16 4.83
N ARG A 26 -7.17 3.97 4.15
CA ARG A 26 -8.31 4.89 4.19
C ARG A 26 -8.87 5.10 5.61
N PRO A 27 -9.25 4.07 6.37
CA PRO A 27 -9.75 4.27 7.74
C PRO A 27 -8.73 4.95 8.67
N TYR A 28 -7.43 4.64 8.51
CA TYR A 28 -6.38 5.34 9.27
C TYR A 28 -6.28 6.82 8.90
N ALA A 29 -6.37 7.15 7.61
CA ALA A 29 -6.38 8.52 7.13
C ALA A 29 -7.57 9.33 7.66
N GLU A 30 -8.75 8.72 7.72
CA GLU A 30 -9.95 9.34 8.28
C GLU A 30 -9.81 9.55 9.80
N ALA A 31 -9.29 8.57 10.54
CA ALA A 31 -9.03 8.71 11.97
C ALA A 31 -8.02 9.83 12.26
N MET A 32 -6.96 9.96 11.46
CA MET A 32 -6.03 11.09 11.54
C MET A 32 -6.72 12.43 11.25
N ALA A 33 -7.59 12.50 10.24
CA ALA A 33 -8.32 13.71 9.91
C ALA A 33 -9.30 14.14 11.04
N ARG A 34 -9.84 13.17 11.80
CA ARG A 34 -10.68 13.40 12.99
C ARG A 34 -9.90 13.66 14.28
N GLY A 35 -8.57 13.53 14.26
CA GLY A 35 -7.72 13.68 15.46
C GLY A 35 -7.78 12.48 16.41
N GLU A 36 -8.28 11.33 15.95
CA GLU A 36 -8.39 10.09 16.72
C GLU A 36 -7.10 9.25 16.68
N ALA A 37 -6.19 9.54 15.74
CA ALA A 37 -4.92 8.84 15.57
C ALA A 37 -3.77 9.80 15.22
N GLY A 38 -2.55 9.44 15.64
CA GLY A 38 -1.33 10.20 15.31
C GLY A 38 -0.71 9.80 13.96
N PRO A 39 0.19 10.62 13.39
CA PRO A 39 0.88 10.34 12.13
C PRO A 39 1.94 9.23 12.19
N ASP A 40 2.26 8.73 13.38
CA ASP A 40 3.37 7.83 13.67
C ASP A 40 3.00 6.34 13.64
N HIS A 41 1.74 5.98 13.36
CA HIS A 41 1.26 4.61 13.53
C HIS A 41 1.47 3.70 12.31
N CYS A 42 2.13 4.15 11.24
CA CYS A 42 2.33 3.36 10.01
C CYS A 42 3.78 2.84 9.90
N PRO A 43 4.10 1.61 10.36
CA PRO A 43 5.44 1.04 10.19
C PRO A 43 5.88 0.93 8.72
N PRO A 44 5.02 0.53 7.75
CA PRO A 44 5.44 0.51 6.34
C PRO A 44 5.82 1.90 5.80
N GLY A 45 5.22 2.97 6.32
CA GLY A 45 5.58 4.34 5.94
C GLY A 45 6.89 4.81 6.57
N GLY A 46 7.30 4.20 7.68
CA GLY A 46 8.52 4.52 8.40
C GLY A 46 8.61 5.98 8.86
N ASP A 47 9.81 6.42 9.23
CA ASP A 47 10.02 7.78 9.71
C ASP A 47 9.77 8.83 8.62
N ALA A 48 9.94 8.48 7.33
CA ALA A 48 9.64 9.36 6.21
C ALA A 48 8.13 9.61 6.06
N GLY A 49 7.32 8.55 6.11
CA GLY A 49 5.85 8.64 6.09
C GLY A 49 5.32 9.42 7.28
N ALA A 50 5.80 9.13 8.49
CA ALA A 50 5.40 9.86 9.70
C ALA A 50 5.66 11.37 9.59
N ARG A 51 6.82 11.77 9.04
CA ARG A 51 7.12 13.19 8.76
C ARG A 51 6.20 13.82 7.72
N ALA A 52 5.90 13.09 6.64
CA ALA A 52 5.02 13.59 5.58
C ALA A 52 3.59 13.80 6.09
N LEU A 53 3.07 12.83 6.86
CA LEU A 53 1.76 12.91 7.52
C LEU A 53 1.70 14.04 8.54
N ALA A 54 2.72 14.18 9.40
CA ALA A 54 2.80 15.27 10.38
C ALA A 54 2.77 16.65 9.70
N LYS A 55 3.48 16.80 8.58
CA LYS A 55 3.44 18.03 7.77
C LYS A 55 2.05 18.30 7.20
N ALA A 56 1.34 17.28 6.72
CA ALA A 56 -0.01 17.42 6.20
C ALA A 56 -1.04 17.78 7.30
N LEU A 57 -0.85 17.26 8.50
CA LEU A 57 -1.68 17.54 9.69
C LEU A 57 -1.33 18.88 10.38
N GLY A 58 -0.17 19.47 10.10
CA GLY A 58 0.31 20.68 10.77
C GLY A 58 0.78 20.44 12.21
N VAL A 59 1.25 19.24 12.52
CA VAL A 59 1.75 18.86 13.87
C VAL A 59 3.26 18.64 13.87
N ALA A 60 3.88 18.64 15.05
CA ALA A 60 5.31 18.37 15.19
C ALA A 60 5.65 16.94 14.71
N PRO A 61 6.70 16.77 13.87
CA PRO A 61 7.09 15.45 13.40
C PRO A 61 7.62 14.60 14.55
N ARG A 62 7.23 13.33 14.56
CA ARG A 62 7.76 12.31 15.48
C ARG A 62 8.24 11.10 14.67
N PRO A 63 9.20 10.33 15.19
CA PRO A 63 9.52 9.02 14.63
C PRO A 63 8.27 8.13 14.61
N PHE A 64 8.22 7.18 13.68
CA PHE A 64 7.14 6.19 13.70
C PHE A 64 7.26 5.31 14.96
N ASP A 65 6.11 4.81 15.40
CA ASP A 65 5.96 3.94 16.56
C ASP A 65 6.50 2.54 16.24
N ARG A 66 7.73 2.28 16.68
CA ARG A 66 8.43 0.99 16.50
C ARG A 66 7.79 -0.17 17.26
N SER A 67 6.86 0.10 18.20
CA SER A 67 6.13 -0.97 18.88
C SER A 67 5.08 -1.65 17.98
N ARG A 68 4.70 -1.00 16.87
CA ARG A 68 3.67 -1.50 15.93
C ARG A 68 4.21 -2.37 14.80
N GLY A 69 5.53 -2.44 14.65
CA GLY A 69 6.16 -3.23 13.61
C GLY A 69 7.50 -2.63 13.16
N GLU A 70 8.21 -3.40 12.35
CA GLU A 70 9.45 -2.95 11.72
C GLU A 70 9.16 -2.28 10.38
N HIS A 71 9.86 -1.18 10.09
CA HIS A 71 9.89 -0.63 8.75
C HIS A 71 10.77 -1.51 7.86
N LYS A 72 10.17 -2.20 6.89
CA LYS A 72 10.87 -3.00 5.88
C LYS A 72 10.68 -2.35 4.51
N PRO A 73 11.70 -2.40 3.63
CA PRO A 73 11.51 -2.05 2.23
C PRO A 73 10.36 -2.87 1.63
N ALA A 74 9.56 -2.24 0.78
CA ALA A 74 8.51 -2.96 0.07
C ALA A 74 9.13 -4.06 -0.80
N GLN A 75 8.67 -5.30 -0.64
CA GLN A 75 8.93 -6.34 -1.62
C GLN A 75 7.99 -6.14 -2.80
N LEU A 76 8.52 -6.18 -4.01
CA LEU A 76 7.76 -5.95 -5.23
C LEU A 76 7.16 -7.27 -5.72
N ALA A 77 5.93 -7.19 -6.20
CA ALA A 77 5.32 -8.32 -6.88
C ALA A 77 6.01 -8.53 -8.24
N PHE A 78 6.28 -9.78 -8.58
CA PHE A 78 6.82 -10.20 -9.86
C PHE A 78 5.93 -11.30 -10.44
N ILE A 79 5.41 -11.08 -11.64
CA ILE A 79 4.59 -12.06 -12.36
C ILE A 79 5.50 -12.92 -13.22
N VAL A 80 5.47 -14.24 -13.03
CA VAL A 80 6.12 -15.20 -13.91
C VAL A 80 5.30 -15.29 -15.19
N GLU A 81 5.70 -14.53 -16.20
CA GLU A 81 4.94 -14.37 -17.45
C GLU A 81 4.66 -15.70 -18.15
N ALA A 82 5.58 -16.66 -18.07
CA ALA A 82 5.45 -18.00 -18.66
C ALA A 82 4.26 -18.79 -18.10
N ASP A 83 3.86 -18.53 -16.85
CA ASP A 83 2.78 -19.24 -16.16
C ASP A 83 1.47 -18.42 -16.15
N CYS A 84 1.52 -17.17 -16.62
CA CYS A 84 0.37 -16.27 -16.61
C CYS A 84 -0.66 -16.64 -17.68
N ILE A 85 -1.90 -16.89 -17.26
CA ILE A 85 -3.01 -17.25 -18.16
C ILE A 85 -3.88 -16.06 -18.62
N GLY A 86 -3.52 -14.82 -18.26
CA GLY A 86 -4.28 -13.64 -18.69
C GLY A 86 -5.70 -13.50 -18.12
N CYS A 87 -5.93 -13.94 -16.86
CA CYS A 87 -7.26 -13.95 -16.22
C CYS A 87 -7.74 -12.63 -15.61
N THR A 88 -6.90 -11.59 -15.61
CA THR A 88 -7.13 -10.22 -15.10
C THR A 88 -7.46 -10.04 -13.61
N LYS A 89 -7.57 -11.12 -12.81
CA LYS A 89 -7.87 -11.02 -11.37
C LYS A 89 -6.84 -10.21 -10.57
N CYS A 90 -5.55 -10.34 -10.93
CA CYS A 90 -4.48 -9.57 -10.29
C CYS A 90 -4.63 -8.06 -10.52
N ILE A 91 -5.05 -7.62 -11.71
CA ILE A 91 -5.32 -6.21 -12.01
C ILE A 91 -6.42 -5.68 -11.08
N GLN A 92 -7.53 -6.43 -10.95
CA GLN A 92 -8.65 -6.03 -10.09
C GLN A 92 -8.29 -5.96 -8.60
N ALA A 93 -7.31 -6.75 -8.17
CA ALA A 93 -6.84 -6.77 -6.80
C ALA A 93 -5.80 -5.67 -6.50
N CYS A 94 -5.21 -5.04 -7.53
CA CYS A 94 -4.15 -4.05 -7.33
C CYS A 94 -4.75 -2.70 -6.93
N PRO A 95 -4.50 -2.18 -5.71
CA PRO A 95 -5.10 -0.92 -5.25
C PRO A 95 -4.49 0.33 -5.88
N VAL A 96 -3.36 0.17 -6.59
CA VAL A 96 -2.54 1.27 -7.14
C VAL A 96 -2.32 1.13 -8.65
N ASP A 97 -3.07 0.22 -9.30
CA ASP A 97 -3.01 -0.01 -10.75
C ASP A 97 -1.60 -0.29 -11.29
N ALA A 98 -0.76 -0.97 -10.48
CA ALA A 98 0.62 -1.29 -10.84
C ALA A 98 0.76 -2.48 -11.82
N ILE A 99 -0.33 -3.17 -12.18
CA ILE A 99 -0.29 -4.36 -13.04
C ILE A 99 -0.86 -4.01 -14.41
N VAL A 100 -0.06 -4.26 -15.46
CA VAL A 100 -0.46 -4.02 -16.85
C VAL A 100 -0.59 -5.32 -17.62
N GLY A 101 -1.50 -5.34 -18.59
CA GLY A 101 -1.76 -6.47 -19.49
C GLY A 101 -3.23 -6.46 -19.91
N GLY A 102 -3.74 -7.59 -20.36
CA GLY A 102 -5.12 -7.68 -20.82
C GLY A 102 -5.67 -9.09 -20.82
N PRO A 103 -6.97 -9.25 -21.11
CA PRO A 103 -7.59 -10.57 -21.21
C PRO A 103 -6.82 -11.45 -22.20
N LYS A 104 -6.45 -12.66 -21.75
CA LYS A 104 -5.66 -13.63 -22.54
C LYS A 104 -4.27 -13.14 -22.95
N HIS A 105 -3.75 -12.11 -22.29
CA HIS A 105 -2.40 -11.60 -22.46
C HIS A 105 -1.65 -11.67 -21.13
N MET A 106 -0.33 -11.80 -21.22
CA MET A 106 0.56 -11.90 -20.08
C MET A 106 0.57 -10.56 -19.35
N HIS A 107 0.53 -10.61 -18.03
CA HIS A 107 0.58 -9.43 -17.20
C HIS A 107 2.00 -9.20 -16.69
N THR A 108 2.35 -7.94 -16.46
CA THR A 108 3.62 -7.55 -15.84
C THR A 108 3.39 -6.45 -14.81
N VAL A 109 4.34 -6.28 -13.90
CA VAL A 109 4.26 -5.31 -12.80
C VAL A 109 5.11 -4.09 -13.15
N LEU A 110 4.56 -2.91 -12.92
CA LEU A 110 5.28 -1.65 -12.95
C LEU A 110 5.90 -1.42 -11.57
N ASP A 111 7.18 -1.75 -11.43
CA ASP A 111 7.94 -1.65 -10.18
C ASP A 111 7.80 -0.28 -9.51
N ALA A 112 7.77 0.80 -10.31
CA ALA A 112 7.65 2.17 -9.83
C ALA A 112 6.32 2.50 -9.14
N LEU A 113 5.27 1.70 -9.37
CA LEU A 113 3.93 1.88 -8.79
C LEU A 113 3.59 0.83 -7.75
N CYS A 114 4.28 -0.32 -7.75
CA CYS A 114 3.98 -1.41 -6.84
C CYS A 114 4.35 -1.03 -5.39
N THR A 115 3.39 -1.20 -4.48
CA THR A 115 3.57 -0.91 -3.04
C THR A 115 3.94 -2.13 -2.21
N GLY A 116 3.95 -3.33 -2.82
CA GLY A 116 4.17 -4.57 -2.10
C GLY A 116 3.02 -4.98 -1.18
N CYS A 117 1.78 -4.62 -1.51
CA CYS A 117 0.60 -4.96 -0.71
C CYS A 117 0.20 -6.44 -0.71
N GLU A 118 0.80 -7.26 -1.58
CA GLU A 118 0.57 -8.71 -1.71
C GLU A 118 -0.87 -9.15 -2.07
N LEU A 119 -1.83 -8.23 -2.18
CA LEU A 119 -3.23 -8.49 -2.58
C LEU A 119 -3.38 -9.28 -3.89
N CYS A 120 -2.44 -9.12 -4.82
CA CYS A 120 -2.46 -9.82 -6.10
C CYS A 120 -2.09 -11.32 -5.99
N VAL A 121 -1.30 -11.71 -4.98
CA VAL A 121 -0.82 -13.08 -4.79
C VAL A 121 -1.98 -14.06 -4.62
N PRO A 122 -2.89 -13.91 -3.62
CA PRO A 122 -4.03 -14.82 -3.46
C PRO A 122 -5.09 -14.67 -4.57
N ALA A 123 -5.05 -13.57 -5.35
CA ALA A 123 -5.97 -13.37 -6.47
C ALA A 123 -5.57 -14.18 -7.72
N CYS A 124 -4.31 -14.59 -7.82
CA CYS A 124 -3.80 -15.35 -8.96
C CYS A 124 -4.23 -16.82 -8.87
N PRO A 125 -5.05 -17.34 -9.81
CA PRO A 125 -5.56 -18.71 -9.74
C PRO A 125 -4.54 -19.78 -10.14
N VAL A 126 -3.35 -19.38 -10.59
CA VAL A 126 -2.26 -20.25 -11.06
C VAL A 126 -0.97 -20.00 -10.28
N ASP A 127 -1.05 -19.22 -9.20
CA ASP A 127 0.06 -18.94 -8.27
C ASP A 127 1.36 -18.43 -8.95
N CYS A 128 1.25 -17.72 -10.08
CA CYS A 128 2.41 -17.24 -10.84
C CYS A 128 3.01 -15.92 -10.32
N ILE A 129 2.67 -15.47 -9.11
CA ILE A 129 3.14 -14.18 -8.55
C ILE A 129 4.05 -14.44 -7.35
N VAL A 130 5.24 -13.86 -7.37
CA VAL A 130 6.23 -13.96 -6.28
C VAL A 130 6.63 -12.58 -5.78
N MET A 131 7.04 -12.48 -4.51
CA MET A 131 7.52 -11.24 -3.90
C MET A 131 9.05 -11.21 -3.95
N ARG A 132 9.64 -10.07 -4.33
CA ARG A 132 11.10 -9.89 -4.50
C ARG A 132 11.60 -8.58 -3.90
#